data_AF-A0A358WB57-F1
#
_entry.id   AF-A0A358WB57-F1
#
_cell.length_a   1.000
_cell.length_b   1.000
_cell.length_c   1.000
_cell.angle_alpha   90.00
_cell.angle_beta   90.00
_cell.angle_gamma   90.00
#
_symmetry.space_group_name_H-M   'P 1'
#
loop_
_entity.id
_entity.type
_entity.pdbx_description
1 polymer ?
#
loop_
_entity_poly.entity_id
_entity_poly.type
_entity_poly.pdbx_seq_one_letter_code
_entity_poly.pdbx_strand_id
1 'polypeptide(L)'
;MQEIRCPKCNEVFQVDDSGYSQIVQQVRDKEFEKEAARRAEELEKAKNSELKIIEMEYEKKLESALSEKSDDISDKEKRITELEARLKSIESEKQLAVANAVRERENSFSEESRKAQKAISDKDIEIAELTAKLKQADNERAFAVDKANSENALALAKKDNEINELNSKLQNKDNEAELRCRAIEEKYAVELKNKDELIEQYKDFKARLSTKMVGETLEQHCLTQFNSLRMSAFPNAYFEKDNNAKSGSKGDFIFRESEDGIEFISIMFEMKNEMDTTATKHKNEDFFKELDKDRNEKGCEYAVLVSMLEADNEFYNAGIVDVSYKYPKMYVIRPQFFIPLISLLRNAARNSLEYKRELALAKAQEVDLTNFENNINEFKNAFSKNYQLASKKFNVAIEEIDKTIDHLQKTKDALLSSENNLRLANNKAEEQLSVKKLTKNAPSIREEFENIANRQSLPGAD
;
A
#
# COMPACT_ATOMS: atom_id res chain seq x y z
N MET A 1 -33.71 135.73 219.64
CA MET A 1 -33.99 134.86 220.80
C MET A 1 -35.50 134.67 220.91
N GLN A 2 -35.98 133.45 220.65
CA GLN A 2 -37.32 132.96 220.99
C GLN A 2 -37.15 131.49 221.39
N GLU A 3 -37.53 131.16 222.62
CA GLU A 3 -37.38 129.83 223.22
C GLU A 3 -38.49 128.90 222.71
N ILE A 4 -38.11 127.80 222.03
CA ILE A 4 -39.04 126.77 221.57
C ILE A 4 -39.00 125.60 222.56
N ARG A 5 -40.16 125.26 223.13
CA ARG A 5 -40.31 124.13 224.07
C ARG A 5 -40.78 122.87 223.36
N CYS A 6 -40.08 121.78 223.65
CA CYS A 6 -40.41 120.43 223.18
C CYS A 6 -41.57 119.83 224.01
N PRO A 7 -42.66 119.34 223.38
CA PRO A 7 -43.83 118.78 224.06
C PRO A 7 -43.63 117.34 224.59
N LYS A 8 -42.40 116.80 224.57
CA LYS A 8 -42.13 115.40 224.97
C LYS A 8 -41.11 115.23 226.10
N CYS A 9 -40.26 116.22 226.38
CA CYS A 9 -39.18 116.07 227.36
C CYS A 9 -38.83 117.32 228.20
N ASN A 10 -39.51 118.45 227.99
CA ASN A 10 -39.44 119.65 228.86
C ASN A 10 -38.06 120.30 229.08
N GLU A 11 -37.14 120.19 228.10
CA GLU A 11 -35.81 120.79 228.16
C GLU A 11 -35.61 121.79 226.98
N VAL A 12 -34.86 122.88 227.22
CA VAL A 12 -34.85 124.12 226.39
C VAL A 12 -33.55 124.23 225.59
N PHE A 13 -33.63 124.38 224.24
CA PHE A 13 -32.45 124.49 223.36
C PHE A 13 -32.64 125.47 222.18
N GLN A 14 -31.53 126.06 221.69
CA GLN A 14 -31.43 126.94 220.51
C GLN A 14 -30.68 126.23 219.36
N VAL A 15 -31.05 126.46 218.08
CA VAL A 15 -30.45 125.80 216.90
C VAL A 15 -30.31 126.75 215.70
N ASP A 16 -29.20 126.65 214.95
CA ASP A 16 -28.79 127.49 213.80
C ASP A 16 -28.99 126.85 212.39
N ASP A 17 -28.88 127.71 211.38
CA ASP A 17 -29.19 127.60 209.93
C ASP A 17 -28.42 126.56 209.08
N SER A 18 -27.51 125.74 209.62
CA SER A 18 -26.71 124.79 208.79
C SER A 18 -27.48 123.55 208.26
N GLY A 19 -28.62 123.18 208.85
CA GLY A 19 -29.34 121.94 208.52
C GLY A 19 -30.26 121.96 207.30
N TYR A 20 -30.70 123.14 206.82
CA TYR A 20 -31.79 123.23 205.83
C TYR A 20 -31.32 123.01 204.37
N SER A 21 -30.05 123.23 204.05
CA SER A 21 -29.53 123.14 202.67
C SER A 21 -29.32 121.72 202.13
N GLN A 22 -29.15 120.70 202.98
CA GLN A 22 -28.90 119.32 202.51
C GLN A 22 -30.16 118.59 202.01
N ILE A 23 -31.36 119.03 202.40
CA ILE A 23 -32.62 118.38 202.02
C ILE A 23 -33.07 118.77 200.60
N VAL A 24 -32.69 119.96 200.10
CA VAL A 24 -33.11 120.45 198.78
C VAL A 24 -32.37 119.75 197.62
N GLN A 25 -31.13 119.31 197.84
CA GLN A 25 -30.31 118.70 196.80
C GLN A 25 -30.77 117.27 196.44
N GLN A 26 -31.26 116.52 197.44
CA GLN A 26 -31.72 115.13 197.26
C GLN A 26 -32.97 114.97 196.37
N VAL A 27 -33.83 115.99 196.29
CA VAL A 27 -35.08 115.94 195.52
C VAL A 27 -34.85 116.26 194.04
N ARG A 28 -33.83 117.06 193.72
CA ARG A 28 -33.55 117.50 192.34
C ARG A 28 -32.90 116.41 191.48
N ASP A 29 -32.00 115.63 192.05
CA ASP A 29 -31.23 114.62 191.29
C ASP A 29 -32.10 113.43 190.87
N LYS A 30 -33.08 113.04 191.70
CA LYS A 30 -33.93 111.87 191.47
C LYS A 30 -34.94 112.07 190.34
N GLU A 31 -35.47 113.28 190.18
CA GLU A 31 -36.41 113.59 189.10
C GLU A 31 -35.70 113.76 187.74
N PHE A 32 -34.42 114.15 187.73
CA PHE A 32 -33.65 114.28 186.49
C PHE A 32 -33.31 112.93 185.83
N GLU A 33 -32.92 111.92 186.63
CA GLU A 33 -32.62 110.58 186.11
C GLU A 33 -33.84 109.93 185.44
N LYS A 34 -35.04 110.16 185.97
CA LYS A 34 -36.28 109.60 185.45
C LYS A 34 -36.62 110.13 184.06
N GLU A 35 -36.42 111.43 183.82
CA GLU A 35 -36.68 112.05 182.52
C GLU A 35 -35.63 111.65 181.47
N ALA A 36 -34.37 111.47 181.87
CA ALA A 36 -33.31 110.99 180.99
C ALA A 36 -33.57 109.56 180.49
N ALA A 37 -34.03 108.67 181.37
CA ALA A 37 -34.39 107.29 181.00
C ALA A 37 -35.56 107.24 180.01
N ARG A 38 -36.59 108.09 180.21
CA ARG A 38 -37.74 108.15 179.30
C ARG A 38 -37.35 108.56 177.88
N ARG A 39 -36.47 109.56 177.73
CA ARG A 39 -35.96 109.98 176.42
C ARG A 39 -35.12 108.92 175.71
N ALA A 40 -34.35 108.12 176.45
CA ALA A 40 -33.57 107.03 175.87
C ALA A 40 -34.49 105.95 175.27
N GLU A 41 -35.58 105.59 175.96
CA GLU A 41 -36.54 104.59 175.48
C GLU A 41 -37.33 105.08 174.25
N GLU A 42 -37.71 106.36 174.22
CA GLU A 42 -38.36 106.97 173.04
C GLU A 42 -37.43 106.94 171.79
N LEU A 43 -36.14 107.23 171.97
CA LEU A 43 -35.13 107.17 170.90
C LEU A 43 -34.90 105.74 170.39
N GLU A 44 -34.87 104.75 171.27
CA GLU A 44 -34.69 103.35 170.90
C GLU A 44 -35.87 102.81 170.09
N LYS A 45 -37.11 103.15 170.48
CA LYS A 45 -38.32 102.83 169.71
C LYS A 45 -38.31 103.47 168.33
N ALA A 46 -37.90 104.74 168.23
CA ALA A 46 -37.80 105.44 166.94
C ALA A 46 -36.80 104.75 166.01
N LYS A 47 -35.59 104.43 166.50
CA LYS A 47 -34.56 103.73 165.72
C LYS A 47 -35.01 102.35 165.24
N ASN A 48 -35.68 101.57 166.10
CA ASN A 48 -36.20 100.25 165.72
C ASN A 48 -37.31 100.34 164.67
N SER A 49 -38.16 101.37 164.74
CA SER A 49 -39.18 101.60 163.70
C SER A 49 -38.55 101.97 162.35
N GLU A 50 -37.49 102.77 162.36
CA GLU A 50 -36.76 103.19 161.16
C GLU A 50 -36.03 102.02 160.50
N LEU A 51 -35.37 101.16 161.28
CA LEU A 51 -34.74 99.92 160.78
C LEU A 51 -35.75 99.00 160.09
N LYS A 52 -36.94 98.84 160.67
CA LYS A 52 -37.99 97.99 160.10
C LYS A 52 -38.53 98.51 158.77
N ILE A 53 -38.59 99.84 158.61
CA ILE A 53 -38.97 100.46 157.34
C ILE A 53 -37.89 100.19 156.28
N ILE A 54 -36.61 100.31 156.64
CA ILE A 54 -35.49 100.03 155.74
C ILE A 54 -35.49 98.56 155.30
N GLU A 55 -35.72 97.61 156.21
CA GLU A 55 -35.83 96.18 155.88
C GLU A 55 -36.95 95.91 154.88
N MET A 56 -38.15 96.46 155.12
CA MET A 56 -39.28 96.33 154.20
C MET A 56 -39.00 96.94 152.81
N GLU A 57 -38.33 98.09 152.76
CA GLU A 57 -37.96 98.70 151.48
C GLU A 57 -36.94 97.85 150.72
N TYR A 58 -36.01 97.20 151.42
CA TYR A 58 -35.04 96.29 150.83
C TYR A 58 -35.69 95.00 150.33
N GLU A 59 -36.58 94.38 151.11
CA GLU A 59 -37.36 93.20 150.71
C GLU A 59 -38.21 93.49 149.47
N LYS A 60 -38.89 94.63 149.43
CA LYS A 60 -39.70 95.04 148.27
C LYS A 60 -38.85 95.23 147.01
N LYS A 61 -37.66 95.82 147.14
CA LYS A 61 -36.71 95.95 146.02
C LYS A 61 -36.22 94.58 145.53
N LEU A 62 -35.95 93.66 146.45
CA LEU A 62 -35.51 92.30 146.13
C LEU A 62 -36.62 91.52 145.43
N GLU A 63 -37.86 91.61 145.93
CA GLU A 63 -39.03 90.95 145.34
C GLU A 63 -39.33 91.49 143.94
N SER A 64 -39.24 92.80 143.74
CA SER A 64 -39.35 93.43 142.40
C SER A 64 -38.28 92.90 141.44
N ALA A 65 -37.02 92.84 141.87
CA ALA A 65 -35.93 92.34 141.03
C ALA A 65 -36.07 90.83 140.71
N LEU A 66 -36.58 90.04 141.65
CA LEU A 66 -36.87 88.62 141.43
C LEU A 66 -38.04 88.43 140.46
N SER A 67 -39.09 89.24 140.57
CA SER A 67 -40.22 89.22 139.62
C SER A 67 -39.74 89.57 138.21
N GLU A 68 -38.98 90.66 138.04
CA GLU A 68 -38.42 91.04 136.74
C GLU A 68 -37.54 89.93 136.14
N LYS A 69 -36.71 89.28 136.97
CA LYS A 69 -35.87 88.16 136.51
C LYS A 69 -36.70 86.92 136.16
N SER A 70 -37.77 86.64 136.90
CA SER A 70 -38.68 85.54 136.61
C SER A 70 -39.42 85.76 135.28
N ASP A 71 -39.86 86.99 135.02
CA ASP A 71 -40.50 87.36 133.75
C ASP A 71 -39.52 87.26 132.58
N ASP A 72 -38.29 87.76 132.73
CA ASP A 72 -37.19 87.61 131.75
C ASP A 72 -36.90 86.13 131.41
N ILE A 73 -36.91 85.25 132.42
CA ILE A 73 -36.68 83.81 132.24
C ILE A 73 -37.85 83.19 131.48
N SER A 74 -39.09 83.48 131.88
CA SER A 74 -40.30 82.99 131.23
C SER A 74 -40.34 83.37 129.74
N ASP A 75 -39.97 84.60 129.41
CA ASP A 75 -39.93 85.06 128.01
C ASP A 75 -38.80 84.43 127.21
N LYS A 76 -37.63 84.19 127.83
CA LYS A 76 -36.54 83.42 127.20
C LYS A 76 -36.92 81.95 126.99
N GLU A 77 -37.60 81.32 127.93
CA GLU A 77 -38.07 79.93 127.81
C GLU A 77 -39.10 79.80 126.68
N LYS A 78 -40.06 80.72 126.58
CA LYS A 78 -40.97 80.79 125.42
C LYS A 78 -40.18 80.94 124.12
N ARG A 79 -39.16 81.80 124.10
CA ARG A 79 -38.36 81.99 122.89
C ARG A 79 -37.55 80.75 122.50
N ILE A 80 -37.01 80.02 123.47
CA ILE A 80 -36.30 78.77 123.25
C ILE A 80 -37.26 77.73 122.66
N THR A 81 -38.42 77.53 123.27
CA THR A 81 -39.41 76.55 122.77
C THR A 81 -39.90 76.87 121.36
N GLU A 82 -40.12 78.15 121.03
CA GLU A 82 -40.43 78.58 119.66
C GLU A 82 -39.30 78.28 118.66
N LEU A 83 -38.05 78.55 119.04
CA LEU A 83 -36.89 78.32 118.20
C LEU A 83 -36.63 76.82 118.00
N GLU A 84 -36.80 76.00 119.03
CA GLU A 84 -36.70 74.54 118.95
C GLU A 84 -37.78 73.96 118.03
N ALA A 85 -39.02 74.44 118.13
CA ALA A 85 -40.10 74.03 117.24
C ALA A 85 -39.80 74.42 115.78
N ARG A 86 -39.28 75.63 115.53
CA ARG A 86 -38.87 76.07 114.18
C ARG A 86 -37.70 75.25 113.64
N LEU A 87 -36.68 74.97 114.45
CA LEU A 87 -35.54 74.15 114.06
C LEU A 87 -36.00 72.74 113.68
N LYS A 88 -36.87 72.13 114.49
CA LYS A 88 -37.44 70.81 114.20
C LYS A 88 -38.27 70.81 112.90
N SER A 89 -39.05 71.86 112.65
CA SER A 89 -39.80 72.01 111.40
C SER A 89 -38.86 72.08 110.20
N ILE A 90 -37.86 72.99 110.25
CA ILE A 90 -36.87 73.17 109.18
C ILE A 90 -36.07 71.89 108.94
N GLU A 91 -35.68 71.19 110.00
CA GLU A 91 -34.96 69.92 109.89
C GLU A 91 -35.83 68.84 109.21
N SER A 92 -37.11 68.75 109.58
CA SER A 92 -38.05 67.81 108.94
C SER A 92 -38.30 68.15 107.45
N GLU A 93 -38.44 69.43 107.11
CA GLU A 93 -38.60 69.90 105.73
C GLU A 93 -37.35 69.61 104.90
N LYS A 94 -36.16 69.85 105.47
CA LYS A 94 -34.88 69.54 104.82
C LYS A 94 -34.71 68.03 104.61
N GLN A 95 -35.06 67.20 105.61
CA GLN A 95 -35.02 65.74 105.48
C GLN A 95 -35.97 65.25 104.37
N LEU A 96 -37.19 65.80 104.30
CA LEU A 96 -38.15 65.49 103.24
C LEU A 96 -37.65 65.92 101.85
N ALA A 97 -37.09 67.13 101.73
CA ALA A 97 -36.53 67.62 100.47
C ALA A 97 -35.37 66.74 99.98
N VAL A 98 -34.47 66.35 100.88
CA VAL A 98 -33.36 65.42 100.56
C VAL A 98 -33.88 64.05 100.17
N ALA A 99 -34.84 63.49 100.92
CA ALA A 99 -35.42 62.19 100.62
C ALA A 99 -36.11 62.17 99.24
N ASN A 100 -36.85 63.24 98.90
CA ASN A 100 -37.48 63.38 97.60
C ASN A 100 -36.46 63.50 96.47
N ALA A 101 -35.41 64.33 96.64
CA ALA A 101 -34.36 64.47 95.64
C ALA A 101 -33.58 63.17 95.41
N VAL A 102 -33.29 62.40 96.48
CA VAL A 102 -32.66 61.08 96.37
C VAL A 102 -33.57 60.11 95.63
N ARG A 103 -34.86 60.08 95.97
CA ARG A 103 -35.83 59.19 95.32
C ARG A 103 -36.01 59.51 93.83
N GLU A 104 -36.06 60.79 93.45
CA GLU A 104 -36.11 61.19 92.04
C GLU A 104 -34.85 60.75 91.29
N ARG A 105 -33.67 60.92 91.90
CA ARG A 105 -32.38 60.48 91.34
C ARG A 105 -32.32 58.96 91.17
N GLU A 106 -32.78 58.21 92.16
CA GLU A 106 -32.84 56.74 92.12
C GLU A 106 -33.80 56.25 91.03
N ASN A 107 -34.96 56.89 90.90
CA ASN A 107 -35.92 56.56 89.85
C ASN A 107 -35.36 56.86 88.46
N SER A 108 -34.75 58.03 88.25
CA SER A 108 -34.16 58.39 86.95
C SER A 108 -33.02 57.45 86.58
N PHE A 109 -32.14 57.13 87.55
CA PHE A 109 -31.04 56.18 87.36
C PHE A 109 -31.55 54.77 87.06
N SER A 110 -32.59 54.31 87.76
CA SER A 110 -33.22 53.01 87.50
C SER A 110 -33.82 52.94 86.10
N GLU A 111 -34.47 54.01 85.64
CA GLU A 111 -35.06 54.08 84.31
C GLU A 111 -33.98 54.11 83.20
N GLU A 112 -32.93 54.92 83.37
CA GLU A 112 -31.78 54.96 82.46
C GLU A 112 -31.04 53.62 82.41
N SER A 113 -30.83 52.98 83.55
CA SER A 113 -30.22 51.66 83.64
C SER A 113 -31.06 50.61 82.92
N ARG A 114 -32.39 50.62 83.08
CA ARG A 114 -33.30 49.74 82.31
C ARG A 114 -33.24 50.01 80.81
N LYS A 115 -33.21 51.27 80.38
CA LYS A 115 -33.09 51.64 78.95
C LYS A 115 -31.76 51.15 78.37
N ALA A 116 -30.66 51.37 79.08
CA ALA A 116 -29.33 50.90 78.67
C ALA A 116 -29.28 49.37 78.59
N GLN A 117 -29.83 48.67 79.59
CA GLN A 117 -29.83 47.21 79.61
C GLN A 117 -30.70 46.61 78.51
N LYS A 118 -31.84 47.25 78.20
CA LYS A 118 -32.67 46.86 77.06
C LYS A 118 -31.92 47.08 75.74
N ALA A 119 -31.28 48.23 75.54
CA ALA A 119 -30.50 48.52 74.33
C ALA A 119 -29.33 47.55 74.12
N ILE A 120 -28.65 47.15 75.21
CA ILE A 120 -27.60 46.12 75.16
C ILE A 120 -28.21 44.78 74.75
N SER A 121 -29.31 44.36 75.38
CA SER A 121 -29.99 43.11 75.02
C SER A 121 -30.44 43.08 73.56
N ASP A 122 -31.00 44.19 73.06
CA ASP A 122 -31.44 44.30 71.66
C ASP A 122 -30.23 44.21 70.70
N LYS A 123 -29.10 44.83 71.06
CA LYS A 123 -27.84 44.76 70.30
C LYS A 123 -27.20 43.37 70.34
N ASP A 124 -27.24 42.68 71.48
CA ASP A 124 -26.73 41.32 71.61
C ASP A 124 -27.55 40.34 70.74
N ILE A 125 -28.88 40.52 70.68
CA ILE A 125 -29.75 39.76 69.78
C ILE A 125 -29.39 40.05 68.32
N GLU A 126 -29.24 41.32 67.94
CA GLU A 126 -28.86 41.72 66.58
C GLU A 126 -27.49 41.14 66.18
N ILE A 127 -26.50 41.18 67.08
CA ILE A 127 -25.17 40.60 66.86
C ILE A 127 -25.26 39.08 66.72
N ALA A 128 -26.05 38.39 67.55
CA ALA A 128 -26.24 36.95 67.47
C ALA A 128 -26.88 36.54 66.13
N GLU A 129 -27.91 37.27 65.68
CA GLU A 129 -28.56 37.04 64.39
C GLU A 129 -27.62 37.29 63.20
N LEU A 130 -26.89 38.41 63.20
CA LEU A 130 -25.94 38.73 62.13
C LEU A 130 -24.78 37.72 62.10
N THR A 131 -24.30 37.29 63.26
CA THR A 131 -23.25 36.26 63.36
C THR A 131 -23.74 34.92 62.84
N ALA A 132 -24.99 34.54 63.14
CA ALA A 132 -25.60 33.32 62.60
C ALA A 132 -25.75 33.39 61.07
N LYS A 133 -26.23 34.53 60.54
CA LYS A 133 -26.35 34.75 59.08
C LYS A 133 -25.00 34.72 58.39
N LEU A 134 -23.96 35.33 58.96
CA LEU A 134 -22.60 35.29 58.41
C LEU A 134 -22.05 33.86 58.39
N LYS A 135 -22.17 33.11 59.49
CA LYS A 135 -21.76 31.69 59.52
C LYS A 135 -22.51 30.85 58.50
N GLN A 136 -23.80 31.09 58.32
CA GLN A 136 -24.58 30.39 57.30
C GLN A 136 -24.08 30.72 55.90
N ALA A 137 -23.89 32.00 55.57
CA ALA A 137 -23.38 32.43 54.28
C ALA A 137 -21.97 31.89 53.98
N ASP A 138 -21.09 31.87 54.98
CA ASP A 138 -19.74 31.30 54.86
C ASP A 138 -19.80 29.79 54.61
N ASN A 139 -20.67 29.06 55.31
CA ASN A 139 -20.87 27.62 55.10
C ASN A 139 -21.45 27.32 53.71
N GLU A 140 -22.44 28.10 53.25
CA GLU A 140 -23.02 27.96 51.92
C GLU A 140 -21.98 28.25 50.83
N ARG A 141 -21.14 29.27 51.02
CA ARG A 141 -20.04 29.60 50.10
C ARG A 141 -18.98 28.52 50.08
N ALA A 142 -18.57 28.00 51.23
CA ALA A 142 -17.63 26.90 51.33
C ALA A 142 -18.17 25.64 50.62
N PHE A 143 -19.43 25.28 50.86
CA PHE A 143 -20.08 24.16 50.20
C PHE A 143 -20.17 24.34 48.68
N ALA A 144 -20.52 25.54 48.20
CA ALA A 144 -20.56 25.83 46.77
C ALA A 144 -19.17 25.71 46.12
N VAL A 145 -18.11 26.19 46.79
CA VAL A 145 -16.72 26.07 46.32
C VAL A 145 -16.28 24.60 46.31
N ASP A 146 -16.54 23.84 47.36
CA ASP A 146 -16.17 22.43 47.45
C ASP A 146 -16.89 21.59 46.38
N LYS A 147 -18.19 21.87 46.17
CA LYS A 147 -18.96 21.22 45.10
C LYS A 147 -18.38 21.54 43.72
N ALA A 148 -18.11 22.81 43.43
CA ALA A 148 -17.51 23.23 42.16
C ALA A 148 -16.12 22.62 41.95
N ASN A 149 -15.30 22.54 43.00
CA ASN A 149 -13.98 21.90 42.95
C ASN A 149 -14.09 20.40 42.70
N SER A 150 -15.03 19.71 43.35
CA SER A 150 -15.27 18.27 43.14
C SER A 150 -15.77 17.98 41.73
N GLU A 151 -16.72 18.76 41.22
CA GLU A 151 -17.24 18.64 39.85
C GLU A 151 -16.13 18.91 38.81
N ASN A 152 -15.32 19.93 39.02
CA ASN A 152 -14.18 20.23 38.16
C ASN A 152 -13.11 19.13 38.21
N ALA A 153 -12.79 18.59 39.39
CA ALA A 153 -11.84 17.49 39.52
C ALA A 153 -12.32 16.23 38.78
N LEU A 154 -13.62 15.91 38.86
CA LEU A 154 -14.21 14.81 38.11
C LEU A 154 -14.20 15.05 36.60
N ALA A 155 -14.46 16.29 36.16
CA ALA A 155 -14.41 16.65 34.74
C ALA A 155 -12.97 16.57 34.18
N LEU A 156 -11.98 17.04 34.94
CA LEU A 156 -10.56 16.94 34.59
C LEU A 156 -10.12 15.47 34.51
N ALA A 157 -10.44 14.64 35.51
CA ALA A 157 -10.10 13.22 35.49
C ALA A 157 -10.72 12.48 34.30
N LYS A 158 -11.95 12.83 33.90
CA LYS A 158 -12.57 12.29 32.68
C LYS A 158 -11.81 12.70 31.42
N LYS A 159 -11.45 13.99 31.31
CA LYS A 159 -10.68 14.47 30.16
C LYS A 159 -9.28 13.87 30.10
N ASP A 160 -8.59 13.71 31.22
CA ASP A 160 -7.27 13.09 31.27
C ASP A 160 -7.34 11.62 30.84
N ASN A 161 -8.36 10.88 31.28
CA ASN A 161 -8.59 9.51 30.83
C ASN A 161 -8.88 9.45 29.32
N GLU A 162 -9.72 10.35 28.79
CA GLU A 162 -10.02 10.42 27.36
C GLU A 162 -8.78 10.78 26.54
N ILE A 163 -7.96 11.72 27.00
CA ILE A 163 -6.68 12.09 26.38
C ILE A 163 -5.73 10.88 26.38
N ASN A 164 -5.62 10.15 27.48
CA ASN A 164 -4.76 8.96 27.57
C ASN A 164 -5.23 7.84 26.63
N GLU A 165 -6.55 7.61 26.53
CA GLU A 165 -7.11 6.66 25.58
C GLU A 165 -6.86 7.08 24.13
N LEU A 166 -7.08 8.35 23.80
CA LEU A 166 -6.85 8.88 22.45
C LEU A 166 -5.37 8.81 22.07
N ASN A 167 -4.46 9.18 22.97
CA ASN A 167 -3.02 9.07 22.74
C ASN A 167 -2.59 7.61 22.53
N SER A 168 -3.13 6.68 23.31
CA SER A 168 -2.85 5.24 23.14
C SER A 168 -3.36 4.73 21.77
N LYS A 169 -4.56 5.16 21.35
CA LYS A 169 -5.11 4.82 20.03
C LYS A 169 -4.28 5.43 18.90
N LEU A 170 -3.82 6.66 19.04
CA LEU A 170 -2.99 7.36 18.06
C LEU A 170 -1.63 6.67 17.90
N GLN A 171 -0.95 6.38 19.02
CA GLN A 171 0.33 5.66 19.02
C GLN A 171 0.20 4.26 18.39
N ASN A 172 -0.89 3.54 18.68
CA ASN A 172 -1.16 2.25 18.03
C ASN A 172 -1.37 2.39 16.51
N LYS A 173 -2.07 3.44 16.06
CA LYS A 173 -2.26 3.72 14.64
C LYS A 173 -0.97 4.08 13.93
N ASP A 174 -0.11 4.88 14.56
CA ASP A 174 1.21 5.24 14.02
C ASP A 174 2.10 4.00 13.89
N ASN A 175 2.15 3.15 14.94
CA ASN A 175 2.89 1.88 14.89
C ASN A 175 2.35 0.93 13.80
N GLU A 176 1.02 0.84 13.65
CA GLU A 176 0.39 0.02 12.61
C GLU A 176 0.73 0.54 11.20
N ALA A 177 0.74 1.86 11.01
CA ALA A 177 1.12 2.49 9.74
C ALA A 177 2.60 2.26 9.43
N GLU A 178 3.50 2.43 10.41
CA GLU A 178 4.93 2.19 10.24
C GLU A 178 5.23 0.73 9.87
N LEU A 179 4.58 -0.23 10.54
CA LEU A 179 4.70 -1.66 10.21
C LEU A 179 4.19 -1.97 8.80
N ARG A 180 3.09 -1.35 8.36
CA ARG A 180 2.59 -1.51 6.98
C ARG A 180 3.56 -0.95 5.95
N CYS A 181 4.13 0.23 6.20
CA CYS A 181 5.14 0.82 5.31
C CYS A 181 6.36 -0.10 5.19
N ARG A 182 6.92 -0.56 6.32
CA ARG A 182 8.07 -1.49 6.30
C ARG A 182 7.76 -2.80 5.59
N ALA A 183 6.58 -3.39 5.83
CA ALA A 183 6.18 -4.62 5.16
C ALA A 183 6.06 -4.45 3.63
N ILE A 184 5.57 -3.29 3.17
CA ILE A 184 5.50 -2.95 1.75
C ILE A 184 6.91 -2.76 1.17
N GLU A 185 7.78 -2.01 1.86
CA GLU A 185 9.17 -1.79 1.45
C GLU A 185 9.94 -3.12 1.34
N GLU A 186 9.84 -3.97 2.35
CA GLU A 186 10.51 -5.28 2.37
C GLU A 186 9.99 -6.20 1.26
N LYS A 187 8.67 -6.22 1.03
CA LYS A 187 8.07 -6.97 -0.07
C LYS A 187 8.61 -6.51 -1.42
N TYR A 188 8.64 -5.20 -1.67
CA TYR A 188 9.16 -4.67 -2.93
C TYR A 188 10.68 -4.85 -3.07
N ALA A 189 11.44 -4.76 -1.99
CA ALA A 189 12.86 -5.03 -1.99
C ALA A 189 13.15 -6.48 -2.41
N VAL A 190 12.39 -7.46 -1.90
CA VAL A 190 12.50 -8.86 -2.30
C VAL A 190 12.06 -9.05 -3.76
N GLU A 191 10.95 -8.45 -4.19
CA GLU A 191 10.50 -8.55 -5.59
C GLU A 191 11.52 -7.96 -6.58
N LEU A 192 12.13 -6.81 -6.24
CA LEU A 192 13.18 -6.19 -7.04
C LEU A 192 14.41 -7.08 -7.12
N LYS A 193 14.88 -7.60 -5.98
CA LYS A 193 16.02 -8.52 -5.94
C LYS A 193 15.78 -9.76 -6.81
N ASN A 194 14.60 -10.37 -6.72
CA ASN A 194 14.24 -11.53 -7.54
C ASN A 194 14.21 -11.18 -9.04
N LYS A 195 13.74 -9.98 -9.40
CA LYS A 195 13.76 -9.51 -10.80
C LYS A 195 15.17 -9.25 -11.30
N ASP A 196 16.04 -8.67 -10.47
CA ASP A 196 17.44 -8.42 -10.83
C ASP A 196 18.20 -9.74 -11.04
N GLU A 197 18.02 -10.73 -10.14
CA GLU A 197 18.57 -12.08 -10.30
C GLU A 197 18.08 -12.74 -11.60
N LEU A 198 16.79 -12.60 -11.93
CA LEU A 198 16.23 -13.12 -13.17
C LEU A 198 16.81 -12.43 -14.41
N ILE A 199 16.97 -11.10 -14.37
CA ILE A 199 17.61 -10.33 -15.45
C ILE A 199 19.05 -10.78 -15.66
N GLU A 200 19.80 -11.02 -14.58
CA GLU A 200 21.17 -11.51 -14.64
C GLU A 200 21.24 -12.90 -15.28
N GLN A 201 20.35 -13.82 -14.88
CA GLN A 201 20.23 -15.14 -15.51
C GLN A 201 19.90 -15.04 -17.02
N TYR A 202 18.97 -14.16 -17.42
CA TYR A 202 18.66 -13.94 -18.83
C TYR A 202 19.84 -13.32 -19.60
N LYS A 203 20.59 -12.41 -18.97
CA LYS A 203 21.81 -11.85 -19.56
C LYS A 203 22.89 -12.91 -19.76
N ASP A 204 23.14 -13.77 -18.76
CA ASP A 204 24.09 -14.88 -18.87
C ASP A 204 23.63 -15.91 -19.92
N PHE A 205 22.34 -16.25 -19.94
CA PHE A 205 21.78 -17.15 -20.94
C PHE A 205 21.91 -16.60 -22.37
N LYS A 206 21.58 -15.31 -22.57
CA LYS A 206 21.77 -14.62 -23.85
C LYS A 206 23.25 -14.51 -24.21
N ALA A 207 24.13 -14.24 -23.26
CA ALA A 207 25.57 -14.19 -23.48
C ALA A 207 26.14 -15.56 -23.87
N ARG A 208 25.69 -16.66 -23.26
CA ARG A 208 26.09 -18.04 -23.61
C ARG A 208 25.56 -18.49 -24.97
N LEU A 209 24.31 -18.17 -25.30
CA LEU A 209 23.75 -18.42 -26.63
C LEU A 209 24.47 -17.60 -27.70
N SER A 210 24.75 -16.33 -27.40
CA SER A 210 25.47 -15.42 -28.29
C SER A 210 26.93 -15.84 -28.45
N THR A 211 27.67 -16.18 -27.40
CA THR A 211 29.08 -16.62 -27.52
C THR A 211 29.26 -17.92 -28.29
N LYS A 212 28.27 -18.83 -28.28
CA LYS A 212 28.27 -20.01 -29.16
C LYS A 212 27.95 -19.70 -30.62
N MET A 213 27.13 -18.69 -30.91
CA MET A 213 26.77 -18.26 -32.27
C MET A 213 27.70 -17.17 -32.85
N VAL A 214 28.46 -16.47 -32.00
CA VAL A 214 29.40 -15.39 -32.39
C VAL A 214 30.80 -15.95 -32.68
N GLY A 215 31.16 -17.11 -32.12
CA GLY A 215 32.46 -17.74 -32.34
C GLY A 215 32.61 -18.52 -33.66
N GLU A 216 31.49 -18.93 -34.29
CA GLU A 216 31.46 -19.67 -35.56
C GLU A 216 30.65 -18.89 -36.60
N THR A 217 31.05 -18.93 -37.88
CA THR A 217 30.25 -18.31 -38.94
C THR A 217 28.90 -19.02 -39.07
N LEU A 218 27.83 -18.30 -39.47
CA LEU A 218 26.50 -18.87 -39.68
C LEU A 218 26.53 -20.13 -40.58
N GLU A 219 27.40 -20.10 -41.58
CA GLU A 219 27.71 -21.23 -42.46
C GLU A 219 28.25 -22.45 -41.72
N GLN A 220 29.26 -22.25 -40.87
CA GLN A 220 29.88 -23.32 -40.09
C GLN A 220 28.90 -23.92 -39.08
N HIS A 221 28.04 -23.08 -38.49
CA HIS A 221 26.98 -23.53 -37.60
C HIS A 221 25.99 -24.47 -38.32
N CYS A 222 25.44 -24.03 -39.45
CA CYS A 222 24.47 -24.84 -40.21
C CYS A 222 25.10 -26.14 -40.74
N LEU A 223 26.35 -26.08 -41.21
CA LEU A 223 27.11 -27.25 -41.65
C LEU A 223 27.34 -28.26 -40.52
N THR A 224 27.71 -27.80 -39.33
CA THR A 224 27.93 -28.65 -38.15
C THR A 224 26.62 -29.28 -37.68
N GLN A 225 25.53 -28.49 -37.62
CA GLN A 225 24.19 -28.99 -37.30
C GLN A 225 23.76 -30.09 -38.30
N PHE A 226 23.94 -29.87 -39.60
CA PHE A 226 23.63 -30.87 -40.61
C PHE A 226 24.44 -32.15 -40.42
N ASN A 227 25.77 -32.04 -40.29
CA ASN A 227 26.66 -33.18 -40.17
C ASN A 227 26.41 -34.00 -38.89
N SER A 228 26.02 -33.35 -37.80
CA SER A 228 25.67 -34.03 -36.54
C SER A 228 24.44 -34.94 -36.67
N LEU A 229 23.49 -34.57 -37.54
CA LEU A 229 22.25 -35.31 -37.79
C LEU A 229 22.28 -36.13 -39.08
N ARG A 230 23.31 -35.98 -39.91
CA ARG A 230 23.42 -36.59 -41.23
C ARG A 230 23.18 -38.10 -41.17
N MET A 231 23.88 -38.81 -40.29
CA MET A 231 23.80 -40.27 -40.21
C MET A 231 22.45 -40.79 -39.70
N SER A 232 21.75 -40.02 -38.87
CA SER A 232 20.48 -40.46 -38.27
C SER A 232 19.26 -40.06 -39.10
N ALA A 233 19.26 -38.84 -39.66
CA ALA A 233 18.09 -38.28 -40.35
C ALA A 233 18.23 -38.25 -41.89
N PHE A 234 19.45 -38.08 -42.40
CA PHE A 234 19.74 -37.81 -43.82
C PHE A 234 20.86 -38.71 -44.40
N PRO A 235 20.74 -40.05 -44.29
CA PRO A 235 21.84 -40.96 -44.61
C PRO A 235 22.29 -40.91 -46.08
N ASN A 236 21.38 -40.60 -47.00
CA ASN A 236 21.64 -40.56 -48.45
C ASN A 236 21.77 -39.14 -49.01
N ALA A 237 21.83 -38.13 -48.13
CA ALA A 237 21.84 -36.74 -48.55
C ALA A 237 23.25 -36.20 -48.80
N TYR A 238 23.38 -35.49 -49.91
CA TYR A 238 24.53 -34.67 -50.26
C TYR A 238 24.32 -33.24 -49.76
N PHE A 239 25.30 -32.70 -49.04
CA PHE A 239 25.30 -31.31 -48.60
C PHE A 239 26.73 -30.77 -48.61
N GLU A 240 27.02 -29.89 -49.56
CA GLU A 240 28.34 -29.29 -49.76
C GLU A 240 28.22 -27.82 -50.22
N LYS A 241 29.34 -27.09 -50.09
CA LYS A 241 29.46 -25.73 -50.61
C LYS A 241 29.44 -25.71 -52.14
N ASP A 242 28.81 -24.70 -52.74
CA ASP A 242 28.82 -24.55 -54.19
C ASP A 242 30.16 -23.98 -54.68
N ASN A 243 31.10 -24.87 -55.00
CA ASN A 243 32.41 -24.49 -55.52
C ASN A 243 32.46 -24.38 -57.06
N ASN A 244 31.33 -24.55 -57.77
CA ASN A 244 31.33 -24.66 -59.23
C ASN A 244 31.19 -23.28 -59.91
N ALA A 245 32.30 -22.53 -59.95
CA ALA A 245 32.37 -21.13 -60.40
C ALA A 245 32.33 -20.89 -61.93
N LYS A 246 31.60 -21.72 -62.69
CA LYS A 246 31.58 -21.60 -64.17
C LYS A 246 30.73 -20.42 -64.70
N SER A 247 29.83 -19.84 -63.90
CA SER A 247 28.92 -18.74 -64.31
C SER A 247 29.04 -17.44 -63.48
N GLY A 248 29.96 -17.36 -62.51
CA GLY A 248 30.17 -16.17 -61.69
C GLY A 248 29.12 -15.93 -60.58
N SER A 249 28.16 -16.85 -60.41
CA SER A 249 27.12 -16.83 -59.38
C SER A 249 27.40 -17.96 -58.37
N LYS A 250 27.38 -17.66 -57.07
CA LYS A 250 27.77 -18.58 -55.99
C LYS A 250 26.71 -18.55 -54.89
N GLY A 251 25.95 -19.64 -54.75
CA GLY A 251 25.20 -19.90 -53.52
C GLY A 251 26.11 -20.49 -52.44
N ASP A 252 25.70 -20.45 -51.18
CA ASP A 252 26.55 -20.94 -50.08
C ASP A 252 26.58 -22.47 -50.01
N PHE A 253 25.42 -23.13 -50.02
CA PHE A 253 25.33 -24.59 -49.92
C PHE A 253 24.23 -25.18 -50.82
N ILE A 254 24.47 -26.40 -51.30
CA ILE A 254 23.48 -27.18 -52.04
C ILE A 254 23.18 -28.46 -51.27
N PHE A 255 21.89 -28.69 -50.99
CA PHE A 255 21.38 -29.96 -50.49
C PHE A 255 20.74 -30.74 -51.63
N ARG A 256 21.07 -32.03 -51.76
CA ARG A 256 20.43 -32.97 -52.69
C ARG A 256 20.22 -34.31 -52.00
N GLU A 257 19.11 -34.97 -52.26
CA GLU A 257 18.92 -36.35 -51.81
C GLU A 257 18.34 -37.19 -52.95
N SER A 258 18.89 -38.39 -53.10
CA SER A 258 18.53 -39.33 -54.15
C SER A 258 18.22 -40.70 -53.55
N GLU A 259 17.28 -41.41 -54.16
CA GLU A 259 16.94 -42.78 -53.82
C GLU A 259 16.94 -43.60 -55.13
N ASP A 260 17.68 -44.72 -55.16
CA ASP A 260 17.88 -45.54 -56.36
C ASP A 260 18.34 -44.76 -57.62
N GLY A 261 19.14 -43.72 -57.42
CA GLY A 261 19.66 -42.88 -58.50
C GLY A 261 18.68 -41.81 -59.02
N ILE A 262 17.48 -41.70 -58.44
CA ILE A 262 16.51 -40.65 -58.76
C ILE A 262 16.60 -39.54 -57.71
N GLU A 263 16.97 -38.33 -58.13
CA GLU A 263 16.90 -37.14 -57.27
C GLU A 263 15.43 -36.78 -57.02
N PHE A 264 15.03 -36.79 -55.74
CA PHE A 264 13.67 -36.42 -55.37
C PHE A 264 13.57 -35.04 -54.74
N ILE A 265 14.66 -34.51 -54.19
CA ILE A 265 14.71 -33.17 -53.62
C ILE A 265 16.07 -32.51 -53.84
N SER A 266 16.04 -31.22 -54.17
CA SER A 266 17.21 -30.34 -54.20
C SER A 266 16.87 -28.96 -53.66
N ILE A 267 17.72 -28.43 -52.79
CA ILE A 267 17.54 -27.13 -52.15
C ILE A 267 18.84 -26.32 -52.29
N MET A 268 18.71 -25.10 -52.80
CA MET A 268 19.77 -24.10 -52.80
C MET A 268 19.67 -23.27 -51.52
N PHE A 269 20.77 -23.14 -50.79
CA PHE A 269 20.85 -22.34 -49.56
C PHE A 269 21.75 -21.13 -49.73
N GLU A 270 21.26 -20.00 -49.26
CA GLU A 270 22.02 -18.76 -49.07
C GLU A 270 22.00 -18.40 -47.58
N MET A 271 23.13 -18.02 -47.02
CA MET A 271 23.31 -17.74 -45.60
C MET A 271 23.73 -16.28 -45.41
N LYS A 272 22.99 -15.53 -44.58
CA LYS A 272 23.28 -14.10 -44.30
C LYS A 272 23.35 -13.83 -42.82
N ASN A 273 24.51 -13.36 -42.38
CA ASN A 273 24.75 -12.93 -41.01
C ASN A 273 24.69 -11.39 -40.90
N GLU A 274 24.22 -10.87 -39.76
CA GLU A 274 24.13 -9.41 -39.54
C GLU A 274 25.52 -8.75 -39.42
N MET A 275 26.54 -9.49 -39.01
CA MET A 275 27.91 -8.96 -38.85
C MET A 275 28.69 -8.79 -40.17
N ASP A 276 28.27 -9.42 -41.26
CA ASP A 276 29.03 -9.44 -42.53
C ASP A 276 28.74 -8.22 -43.43
N THR A 277 27.80 -7.35 -43.06
CA THR A 277 27.38 -6.20 -43.88
C THR A 277 28.10 -4.91 -43.49
N THR A 278 28.88 -4.33 -44.40
CA THR A 278 29.53 -3.02 -44.23
C THR A 278 28.53 -1.86 -44.39
N ALA A 279 28.47 -0.98 -43.38
CA ALA A 279 27.86 0.37 -43.33
C ALA A 279 26.36 0.56 -43.67
N THR A 280 25.71 -0.34 -44.41
CA THR A 280 24.25 -0.30 -44.68
C THR A 280 23.63 -1.64 -44.36
N LYS A 281 22.63 -1.65 -43.46
CA LYS A 281 21.86 -2.86 -43.12
C LYS A 281 21.09 -3.31 -44.36
N HIS A 282 21.47 -4.45 -44.93
CA HIS A 282 20.74 -5.10 -46.01
C HIS A 282 19.44 -5.74 -45.49
N LYS A 283 18.42 -5.77 -46.35
CA LYS A 283 17.17 -6.49 -46.08
C LYS A 283 17.22 -7.88 -46.69
N ASN A 284 16.39 -8.79 -46.18
CA ASN A 284 16.27 -10.14 -46.72
C ASN A 284 15.89 -10.13 -48.21
N GLU A 285 15.01 -9.20 -48.61
CA GLU A 285 14.54 -9.08 -49.99
C GLU A 285 15.66 -8.77 -51.00
N ASP A 286 16.75 -8.15 -50.56
CA ASP A 286 17.87 -7.78 -51.43
C ASP A 286 18.54 -9.02 -52.07
N PHE A 287 18.44 -10.17 -51.40
CA PHE A 287 19.11 -11.42 -51.80
C PHE A 287 18.22 -12.37 -52.62
N PHE A 288 16.90 -12.13 -52.70
CA PHE A 288 15.98 -13.08 -53.33
C PHE A 288 16.26 -13.29 -54.82
N LYS A 289 16.60 -12.21 -55.53
CA LYS A 289 16.84 -12.26 -56.98
C LYS A 289 18.08 -13.09 -57.32
N GLU A 290 19.14 -12.93 -56.53
CA GLU A 290 20.39 -13.65 -56.71
C GLU A 290 20.22 -15.14 -56.35
N LEU A 291 19.59 -15.41 -55.21
CA LEU A 291 19.28 -16.78 -54.78
C LEU A 291 18.39 -17.54 -55.79
N ASP A 292 17.37 -16.90 -56.37
CA ASP A 292 16.55 -17.57 -57.39
C ASP A 292 17.34 -17.84 -58.67
N LYS A 293 18.22 -16.92 -59.05
CA LYS A 293 19.12 -17.11 -60.19
C LYS A 293 20.04 -18.32 -59.95
N ASP A 294 20.66 -18.42 -58.78
CA ASP A 294 21.52 -19.55 -58.39
C ASP A 294 20.76 -20.87 -58.36
N ARG A 295 19.54 -20.86 -57.81
CA ARG A 295 18.63 -22.02 -57.81
C ARG A 295 18.39 -22.53 -59.24
N ASN A 296 18.07 -21.63 -60.18
CA ASN A 296 17.78 -22.01 -61.56
C ASN A 296 19.05 -22.48 -62.31
N GLU A 297 20.19 -21.82 -62.14
CA GLU A 297 21.46 -22.22 -62.78
C GLU A 297 21.94 -23.60 -62.33
N LYS A 298 21.70 -23.96 -61.06
CA LYS A 298 22.09 -25.25 -60.50
C LYS A 298 20.97 -26.30 -60.59
N GLY A 299 19.81 -25.95 -61.15
CA GLY A 299 18.68 -26.86 -61.29
C GLY A 299 18.16 -27.38 -59.95
N CYS A 300 18.19 -26.56 -58.90
CA CYS A 300 17.63 -26.90 -57.59
C CYS A 300 16.11 -26.65 -57.59
N GLU A 301 15.35 -27.53 -56.93
CA GLU A 301 13.90 -27.39 -56.83
C GLU A 301 13.47 -26.22 -55.93
N TYR A 302 14.14 -26.05 -54.79
CA TYR A 302 13.82 -25.05 -53.77
C TYR A 302 14.96 -24.05 -53.57
N ALA A 303 14.62 -22.84 -53.12
CA ALA A 303 15.55 -21.83 -52.64
C ALA A 303 15.27 -21.51 -51.18
N VAL A 304 16.29 -21.44 -50.34
CA VAL A 304 16.13 -21.11 -48.92
C VAL A 304 17.18 -20.09 -48.50
N LEU A 305 16.71 -18.93 -48.05
CA LEU A 305 17.54 -17.92 -47.41
C LEU A 305 17.54 -18.17 -45.90
N VAL A 306 18.70 -18.53 -45.35
CA VAL A 306 18.95 -18.62 -43.91
C VAL A 306 19.53 -17.29 -43.45
N SER A 307 18.76 -16.50 -42.72
CA SER A 307 19.14 -15.12 -42.42
C SER A 307 19.06 -14.78 -40.93
N MET A 308 20.06 -14.03 -40.46
CA MET A 308 20.05 -13.31 -39.20
C MET A 308 19.80 -11.80 -39.37
N LEU A 309 19.54 -11.33 -40.60
CA LEU A 309 19.23 -9.93 -40.89
C LEU A 309 17.85 -9.53 -40.38
N GLU A 310 17.62 -8.23 -40.20
CA GLU A 310 16.32 -7.70 -39.76
C GLU A 310 15.82 -8.36 -38.46
N ALA A 311 16.64 -8.38 -37.42
CA ALA A 311 16.34 -9.06 -36.14
C ALA A 311 15.05 -8.57 -35.46
N ASP A 312 14.62 -7.33 -35.70
CA ASP A 312 13.40 -6.74 -35.13
C ASP A 312 12.16 -6.91 -36.04
N ASN A 313 12.29 -7.54 -37.22
CA ASN A 313 11.19 -7.69 -38.17
C ASN A 313 10.29 -8.88 -37.78
N GLU A 314 9.08 -8.60 -37.31
CA GLU A 314 8.09 -9.60 -36.86
C GLU A 314 7.77 -10.63 -37.94
N PHE A 315 7.72 -10.24 -39.22
CA PHE A 315 7.37 -11.12 -40.32
C PHE A 315 8.40 -12.25 -40.49
N TYR A 316 9.70 -11.93 -40.50
CA TYR A 316 10.77 -12.91 -40.62
C TYR A 316 11.07 -13.65 -39.30
N ASN A 317 10.56 -13.16 -38.18
CA ASN A 317 10.66 -13.82 -36.87
C ASN A 317 9.52 -14.80 -36.58
N ALA A 318 8.48 -14.83 -37.41
CA ALA A 318 7.31 -15.71 -37.25
C ALA A 318 7.59 -17.20 -37.51
N GLY A 319 8.77 -17.55 -38.05
CA GLY A 319 9.18 -18.94 -38.26
C GLY A 319 9.71 -19.20 -39.66
N ILE A 320 9.10 -20.16 -40.37
CA ILE A 320 9.36 -20.43 -41.78
C ILE A 320 8.46 -19.53 -42.61
N VAL A 321 9.06 -18.59 -43.35
CA VAL A 321 8.33 -17.63 -44.17
C VAL A 321 8.35 -18.10 -45.62
N ASP A 322 7.16 -18.29 -46.19
CA ASP A 322 6.99 -18.59 -47.63
C ASP A 322 6.96 -17.30 -48.44
N VAL A 323 7.95 -17.13 -49.32
CA VAL A 323 8.03 -15.99 -50.25
C VAL A 323 7.73 -16.39 -51.70
N SER A 324 7.06 -17.54 -51.88
CA SER A 324 6.63 -18.07 -53.19
C SER A 324 5.69 -17.16 -53.97
N TYR A 325 5.09 -16.16 -53.31
CA TYR A 325 4.32 -15.11 -53.99
C TYR A 325 5.17 -14.25 -54.94
N LYS A 326 6.50 -14.19 -54.73
CA LYS A 326 7.44 -13.40 -55.53
C LYS A 326 8.43 -14.29 -56.30
N TYR A 327 8.95 -15.34 -55.66
CA TYR A 327 9.89 -16.30 -56.26
C TYR A 327 9.44 -17.72 -55.95
N PRO A 328 9.01 -18.52 -56.95
CA PRO A 328 8.41 -19.83 -56.71
C PRO A 328 9.29 -20.76 -55.86
N LYS A 329 8.68 -21.45 -54.88
CA LYS A 329 9.35 -22.43 -54.01
C LYS A 329 10.54 -21.85 -53.23
N MET A 330 10.44 -20.58 -52.82
CA MET A 330 11.45 -19.90 -52.01
C MET A 330 10.96 -19.66 -50.59
N TYR A 331 11.84 -19.92 -49.62
CA TYR A 331 11.57 -19.71 -48.19
C TYR A 331 12.65 -18.85 -47.53
N VAL A 332 12.26 -18.08 -46.52
CA VAL A 332 13.18 -17.36 -45.63
C VAL A 332 13.04 -17.94 -44.23
N ILE A 333 14.17 -18.29 -43.62
CA ILE A 333 14.20 -18.91 -42.30
C ILE A 333 15.28 -18.32 -41.40
N ARG A 334 15.05 -18.43 -40.10
CA ARG A 334 16.10 -18.27 -39.08
C ARG A 334 16.89 -19.59 -38.92
N PRO A 335 18.13 -19.55 -38.41
CA PRO A 335 19.00 -20.73 -38.34
C PRO A 335 18.38 -21.92 -37.57
N GLN A 336 17.56 -21.66 -36.54
CA GLN A 336 16.88 -22.70 -35.77
C GLN A 336 15.88 -23.55 -36.59
N PHE A 337 15.40 -23.03 -37.73
CA PHE A 337 14.47 -23.74 -38.62
C PHE A 337 15.17 -24.45 -39.78
N PHE A 338 16.50 -24.42 -39.85
CA PHE A 338 17.28 -25.02 -40.92
C PHE A 338 17.00 -26.51 -41.10
N ILE A 339 17.19 -27.31 -40.04
CA ILE A 339 16.92 -28.75 -40.07
C ILE A 339 15.41 -29.08 -40.18
N PRO A 340 14.51 -28.40 -39.43
CA PRO A 340 13.07 -28.59 -39.60
C PRO A 340 12.57 -28.39 -41.03
N LEU A 341 13.03 -27.34 -41.73
CA LEU A 341 12.60 -27.08 -43.11
C LEU A 341 13.10 -28.16 -44.07
N ILE A 342 14.38 -28.56 -43.98
CA ILE A 342 14.91 -29.66 -44.81
C ILE A 342 14.07 -30.92 -44.60
N SER A 343 13.77 -31.25 -43.34
CA SER A 343 12.99 -32.44 -42.99
C SER A 343 11.57 -32.36 -43.57
N LEU A 344 10.93 -31.20 -43.49
CA LEU A 344 9.58 -30.96 -44.02
C LEU A 344 9.54 -31.12 -45.54
N LEU A 345 10.43 -30.41 -46.25
CA LEU A 345 10.50 -30.46 -47.71
C LEU A 345 10.83 -31.87 -48.20
N ARG A 346 11.78 -32.55 -47.53
CA ARG A 346 12.15 -33.93 -47.85
C ARG A 346 10.98 -34.90 -47.72
N ASN A 347 10.25 -34.83 -46.62
CA ASN A 347 9.11 -35.72 -46.39
C ASN A 347 7.99 -35.45 -47.42
N ALA A 348 7.75 -34.19 -47.79
CA ALA A 348 6.81 -33.85 -48.86
C ALA A 348 7.28 -34.41 -50.21
N ALA A 349 8.58 -34.28 -50.52
CA ALA A 349 9.16 -34.75 -51.77
C ALA A 349 9.18 -36.29 -51.88
N ARG A 350 9.30 -37.03 -50.77
CA ARG A 350 9.21 -38.50 -50.77
C ARG A 350 7.88 -39.03 -51.31
N ASN A 351 6.77 -38.37 -51.03
CA ASN A 351 5.47 -38.77 -51.59
C ASN A 351 5.41 -38.65 -53.12
N SER A 352 6.27 -37.80 -53.71
CA SER A 352 6.38 -37.64 -55.16
C SER A 352 7.35 -38.64 -55.82
N LEU A 353 8.12 -39.39 -55.03
CA LEU A 353 9.13 -40.33 -55.52
C LEU A 353 8.50 -41.53 -56.25
N GLU A 354 7.37 -42.05 -55.76
CA GLU A 354 6.65 -43.16 -56.39
C GLU A 354 6.22 -42.78 -57.82
N TYR A 355 5.62 -41.60 -57.98
CA TYR A 355 5.26 -41.05 -59.29
C TYR A 355 6.48 -40.82 -60.20
N LYS A 356 7.60 -40.33 -59.66
CA LYS A 356 8.84 -40.15 -60.44
C LYS A 356 9.43 -41.49 -60.91
N ARG A 357 9.36 -42.54 -60.08
CA ARG A 357 9.78 -43.91 -60.44
C ARG A 357 8.91 -44.47 -61.57
N GLU A 358 7.59 -44.37 -61.45
CA GLU A 358 6.65 -44.80 -62.49
C GLU A 358 6.90 -44.07 -63.82
N LEU A 359 7.10 -42.76 -63.78
CA LEU A 359 7.39 -41.97 -64.98
C LEU A 359 8.74 -42.36 -65.61
N ALA A 360 9.77 -42.62 -64.81
CA ALA A 360 11.07 -43.08 -65.32
C ALA A 360 10.96 -44.46 -65.99
N LEU A 361 10.19 -45.38 -65.40
CA LEU A 361 9.91 -46.70 -65.99
C LEU A 361 9.09 -46.58 -67.29
N ALA A 362 8.07 -45.72 -67.32
CA ALA A 362 7.27 -45.48 -68.51
C ALA A 362 8.11 -44.88 -69.65
N LYS A 363 8.98 -43.91 -69.36
CA LYS A 363 9.91 -43.35 -70.35
C LYS A 363 10.93 -44.37 -70.86
N ALA A 364 11.46 -45.22 -69.97
CA ALA A 364 12.36 -46.30 -70.39
C ALA A 364 11.64 -47.29 -71.34
N GLN A 365 10.38 -47.65 -71.04
CA GLN A 365 9.56 -48.47 -71.92
C GLN A 365 9.27 -47.80 -73.26
N GLU A 366 8.99 -46.50 -73.31
CA GLU A 366 8.82 -45.76 -74.57
C GLU A 366 10.09 -45.78 -75.43
N VAL A 367 11.27 -45.62 -74.82
CA VAL A 367 12.55 -45.69 -75.54
C VAL A 367 12.79 -47.10 -76.09
N ASP A 368 12.51 -48.15 -75.32
CA ASP A 368 12.64 -49.53 -75.78
C ASP A 368 11.62 -49.87 -76.88
N LEU A 369 10.39 -49.37 -76.79
CA LEU A 369 9.39 -49.52 -77.84
C LEU A 369 9.83 -48.82 -79.12
N THR A 370 10.36 -47.60 -79.01
CA THR A 370 10.89 -46.82 -80.15
C THR A 370 12.08 -47.53 -80.80
N ASN A 371 13.00 -48.06 -79.99
CA ASN A 371 14.14 -48.84 -80.49
C ASN A 371 13.68 -50.16 -81.14
N PHE A 372 12.68 -50.82 -80.58
CA PHE A 372 12.08 -52.02 -81.17
C PHE A 372 11.40 -51.72 -82.50
N GLU A 373 10.62 -50.63 -82.60
CA GLU A 373 10.01 -50.17 -83.85
C GLU A 373 11.07 -49.87 -84.92
N ASN A 374 12.16 -49.19 -84.54
CA ASN A 374 13.28 -48.93 -85.43
C ASN A 374 13.94 -50.24 -85.92
N ASN A 375 14.21 -51.17 -85.01
CA ASN A 375 14.81 -52.48 -85.34
C ASN A 375 13.89 -53.34 -86.23
N ILE A 376 12.57 -53.34 -85.98
CA ILE A 376 11.56 -54.01 -86.82
C ILE A 376 11.55 -53.41 -88.23
N ASN A 377 11.58 -52.08 -88.34
CA ASN A 377 11.60 -51.41 -89.62
C ASN A 377 12.88 -51.69 -90.40
N GLU A 378 14.05 -51.69 -89.73
CA GLU A 378 15.31 -52.10 -90.33
C GLU A 378 15.28 -53.56 -90.80
N PHE A 379 14.81 -54.49 -89.97
CA PHE A 379 14.66 -55.90 -90.33
C PHE A 379 13.72 -56.08 -91.52
N LYS A 380 12.55 -55.44 -91.51
CA LYS A 380 11.56 -55.51 -92.59
C LYS A 380 12.13 -55.00 -93.90
N ASN A 381 12.86 -53.88 -93.87
CA ASN A 381 13.51 -53.32 -95.04
C ASN A 381 14.62 -54.24 -95.58
N ALA A 382 15.49 -54.75 -94.70
CA ALA A 382 16.56 -55.67 -95.08
C ALA A 382 16.00 -57.01 -95.63
N PHE A 383 14.99 -57.57 -94.97
CA PHE A 383 14.31 -58.79 -95.38
C PHE A 383 13.63 -58.61 -96.74
N SER A 384 12.87 -57.53 -96.92
CA SER A 384 12.21 -57.21 -98.20
C SER A 384 13.23 -57.09 -99.34
N LYS A 385 14.35 -56.41 -99.11
CA LYS A 385 15.43 -56.26 -100.09
C LYS A 385 16.08 -57.61 -100.44
N ASN A 386 16.38 -58.44 -99.44
CA ASN A 386 16.97 -59.76 -99.65
C ASN A 386 16.00 -60.71 -100.36
N TYR A 387 14.71 -60.69 -99.99
CA TYR A 387 13.67 -61.47 -100.66
C TYR A 387 13.50 -61.06 -102.12
N GLN A 388 13.46 -59.76 -102.42
CA GLN A 388 13.40 -59.25 -103.79
C GLN A 388 14.63 -59.67 -104.61
N LEU A 389 15.83 -59.56 -104.04
CA LEU A 389 17.07 -60.00 -104.69
C LEU A 389 17.08 -61.52 -104.95
N ALA A 390 16.67 -62.32 -103.96
CA ALA A 390 16.58 -63.77 -104.09
C ALA A 390 15.53 -64.17 -105.14
N SER A 391 14.34 -63.57 -105.10
CA SER A 391 13.29 -63.79 -106.09
C SER A 391 13.73 -63.41 -107.50
N LYS A 392 14.41 -62.27 -107.67
CA LYS A 392 14.97 -61.86 -108.97
C LYS A 392 16.03 -62.85 -109.47
N LYS A 393 16.96 -63.28 -108.61
CA LYS A 393 17.96 -64.29 -108.97
C LYS A 393 17.32 -65.64 -109.33
N PHE A 394 16.29 -66.03 -108.59
CA PHE A 394 15.54 -67.25 -108.86
C PHE A 394 14.87 -67.19 -110.24
N ASN A 395 14.19 -66.08 -110.57
CA ASN A 395 13.58 -65.88 -111.88
C ASN A 395 14.61 -65.90 -113.01
N VAL A 396 15.77 -65.24 -112.84
CA VAL A 396 16.86 -65.28 -113.83
C VAL A 396 17.39 -66.71 -114.00
N ALA A 397 17.53 -67.48 -112.92
CA ALA A 397 17.96 -68.88 -113.01
C ALA A 397 16.94 -69.75 -113.76
N ILE A 398 15.63 -69.53 -113.56
CA ILE A 398 14.58 -70.20 -114.33
C ILE A 398 14.68 -69.83 -115.81
N GLU A 399 14.86 -68.55 -116.14
CA GLU A 399 15.05 -68.13 -117.54
C GLU A 399 16.28 -68.79 -118.19
N GLU A 400 17.40 -68.95 -117.47
CA GLU A 400 18.58 -69.65 -117.99
C GLU A 400 18.35 -71.16 -118.14
N ILE A 401 17.57 -71.79 -117.25
CA ILE A 401 17.14 -73.18 -117.40
C ILE A 401 16.30 -73.33 -118.67
N ASP A 402 15.33 -72.44 -118.89
CA ASP A 402 14.48 -72.46 -120.10
C ASP A 402 15.30 -72.29 -121.39
N LYS A 403 16.29 -71.39 -121.40
CA LYS A 403 17.24 -71.28 -122.53
C LYS A 403 18.06 -72.54 -122.74
N THR A 404 18.47 -73.20 -121.67
CA THR A 404 19.21 -74.48 -121.75
C THR A 404 18.32 -75.58 -122.32
N ILE A 405 17.05 -75.64 -121.90
CA ILE A 405 16.05 -76.57 -122.46
C ILE A 405 15.87 -76.30 -123.96
N ASP A 406 15.73 -75.04 -124.38
CA ASP A 406 15.64 -74.67 -125.81
C ASP A 406 16.88 -75.12 -126.60
N HIS A 407 18.08 -74.94 -126.03
CA HIS A 407 19.32 -75.42 -126.64
C HIS A 407 19.34 -76.96 -126.78
N LEU A 408 18.95 -77.70 -125.73
CA LEU A 408 18.87 -79.16 -125.77
C LEU A 408 17.82 -79.64 -126.78
N GLN A 409 16.70 -78.93 -126.90
CA GLN A 409 15.66 -79.21 -127.91
C GLN A 409 16.24 -79.07 -129.33
N LYS A 410 16.97 -77.97 -129.60
CA LYS A 410 17.66 -77.76 -130.89
C LYS A 410 18.71 -78.84 -131.16
N THR A 411 19.48 -79.26 -130.15
CA THR A 411 20.45 -80.35 -130.30
C THR A 411 19.77 -81.67 -130.62
N LYS A 412 18.65 -81.99 -129.95
CA LYS A 412 17.82 -83.16 -130.25
C LYS A 412 17.31 -83.13 -131.68
N ASP A 413 16.79 -82.00 -132.15
CA ASP A 413 16.28 -81.85 -133.52
C ASP A 413 17.40 -82.02 -134.57
N ALA A 414 18.60 -81.49 -134.28
CA ALA A 414 19.77 -81.69 -135.14
C ALA A 414 20.20 -83.17 -135.22
N LEU A 415 20.16 -83.90 -134.10
CA LEU A 415 20.46 -85.33 -134.06
C LEU A 415 19.44 -86.15 -134.84
N LEU A 416 18.14 -85.89 -134.66
CA LEU A 416 17.07 -86.54 -135.43
C LEU A 416 17.18 -86.25 -136.93
N SER A 417 17.54 -85.02 -137.30
CA SER A 417 17.82 -84.65 -138.69
C SER A 417 19.03 -85.42 -139.25
N SER A 418 20.10 -85.57 -138.45
CA SER A 418 21.29 -86.36 -138.82
C SER A 418 20.97 -87.84 -139.00
N GLU A 419 20.19 -88.43 -138.10
CA GLU A 419 19.68 -89.80 -138.22
C GLU A 419 18.83 -89.97 -139.49
N ASN A 420 17.95 -89.01 -139.77
CA ASN A 420 17.13 -89.06 -140.98
C ASN A 420 17.98 -88.94 -142.26
N ASN A 421 19.08 -88.16 -142.23
CA ASN A 421 20.05 -88.11 -143.30
C ASN A 421 20.81 -89.44 -143.48
N LEU A 422 21.20 -90.10 -142.39
CA LEU A 422 21.82 -91.43 -142.44
C LEU A 422 20.84 -92.47 -142.99
N ARG A 423 19.57 -92.41 -142.61
CA ARG A 423 18.52 -93.27 -143.16
C ARG A 423 18.35 -93.05 -144.67
N LEU A 424 18.32 -91.80 -145.13
CA LEU A 424 18.27 -91.46 -146.56
C LEU A 424 19.52 -91.93 -147.31
N ALA A 425 20.70 -91.83 -146.70
CA ALA A 425 21.95 -92.32 -147.27
C ALA A 425 21.95 -93.86 -147.38
N ASN A 426 21.44 -94.57 -146.37
CA ASN A 426 21.32 -96.03 -146.39
C ASN A 426 20.34 -96.50 -147.48
N ASN A 427 19.17 -95.85 -147.58
CA ASN A 427 18.21 -96.16 -148.65
C ASN A 427 18.81 -95.92 -150.05
N LYS A 428 19.62 -94.86 -150.23
CA LYS A 428 20.36 -94.62 -151.50
C LYS A 428 21.43 -95.68 -151.76
N ALA A 429 22.11 -96.19 -150.73
CA ALA A 429 23.09 -97.25 -150.87
C ALA A 429 22.43 -98.56 -151.32
N GLU A 430 21.29 -98.93 -150.72
CA GLU A 430 20.51 -100.12 -151.10
C GLU A 430 19.98 -100.05 -152.55
N GLU A 431 19.48 -98.90 -153.01
CA GLU A 431 19.02 -98.74 -154.41
C GLU A 431 20.16 -98.79 -155.45
N GLN A 432 21.36 -98.35 -155.10
CA GLN A 432 22.50 -98.29 -156.02
C GLN A 432 23.31 -99.61 -156.09
N LEU A 433 23.19 -100.48 -155.09
CA LEU A 433 23.88 -101.78 -154.99
C LEU A 433 23.10 -102.95 -155.63
N SER A 434 22.20 -102.71 -156.58
CA SER A 434 21.56 -103.81 -157.32
C SER A 434 22.51 -104.41 -158.36
N VAL A 435 22.63 -105.74 -158.37
CA VAL A 435 23.49 -106.54 -159.28
C VAL A 435 23.32 -106.14 -160.76
N LYS A 436 22.11 -105.70 -161.13
CA LYS A 436 21.74 -105.25 -162.49
C LYS A 436 22.46 -103.97 -162.94
N LYS A 437 22.89 -103.10 -162.02
CA LYS A 437 23.67 -101.88 -162.32
C LYS A 437 25.18 -102.11 -162.21
N LEU A 438 25.61 -103.03 -161.32
CA LEU A 438 27.02 -103.33 -161.07
C LEU A 438 27.72 -104.10 -162.21
N THR A 439 26.99 -104.81 -163.08
CA THR A 439 27.56 -105.59 -164.21
C THR A 439 27.43 -104.92 -165.59
N LYS A 440 26.98 -103.65 -165.64
CA LYS A 440 26.63 -102.95 -166.89
C LYS A 440 27.77 -102.81 -167.91
N ASN A 441 29.03 -102.78 -167.46
CA ASN A 441 30.21 -102.56 -168.30
C ASN A 441 31.24 -103.72 -168.25
N ALA A 442 30.86 -104.89 -167.73
CA ALA A 442 31.74 -106.06 -167.61
C ALA A 442 31.05 -107.30 -168.19
N PRO A 443 31.06 -107.49 -169.53
CA PRO A 443 30.33 -108.57 -170.18
C PRO A 443 30.82 -109.97 -169.77
N SER A 444 32.12 -110.14 -169.47
CA SER A 444 32.67 -111.42 -169.00
C SER A 444 32.14 -111.84 -167.62
N ILE A 445 31.93 -110.88 -166.72
CA ILE A 445 31.38 -111.16 -165.38
C ILE A 445 29.87 -111.41 -165.44
N ARG A 446 29.17 -110.77 -166.37
CA ARG A 446 27.75 -111.07 -166.64
C ARG A 446 27.56 -112.50 -167.15
N GLU A 447 28.44 -112.97 -168.03
CA GLU A 447 28.46 -114.37 -168.50
C GLU A 447 28.78 -115.36 -167.37
N GLU A 448 29.66 -115.00 -166.43
CA GLU A 448 29.99 -115.84 -165.27
C GLU A 448 28.83 -115.93 -164.28
N PHE A 449 28.12 -114.82 -164.03
CA PHE A 449 26.89 -114.82 -163.22
C PHE A 449 25.71 -115.52 -163.92
N GLU A 450 25.57 -115.42 -165.25
CA GLU A 450 24.56 -116.16 -166.02
C GLU A 450 24.90 -117.67 -166.10
N ASN A 451 26.19 -118.05 -166.12
CA ASN A 451 26.64 -119.45 -166.03
C ASN A 451 26.50 -120.04 -164.62
N ILE A 452 26.63 -119.22 -163.56
CA ILE A 452 26.31 -119.63 -162.19
C ILE A 452 24.79 -119.79 -162.00
N ALA A 453 23.98 -118.91 -162.61
CA ALA A 453 22.52 -119.04 -162.62
C ALA A 453 22.03 -120.29 -163.39
N ASN A 454 22.69 -120.67 -164.50
CA ASN A 454 22.38 -121.90 -165.25
C ASN A 454 22.93 -123.19 -164.59
N ARG A 455 23.83 -123.10 -163.61
CA ARG A 455 24.22 -124.22 -162.73
C ARG A 455 23.30 -124.37 -161.50
N GLN A 456 22.32 -123.48 -161.32
CA GLN A 456 21.36 -123.49 -160.20
C GLN A 456 19.89 -123.46 -160.67
N SER A 457 19.55 -124.22 -161.72
CA SER A 457 18.17 -124.63 -162.02
C SER A 457 18.04 -126.13 -162.21
N LEU A 458 18.09 -126.86 -161.08
CA LEU A 458 17.53 -128.20 -160.81
C LEU A 458 17.44 -128.32 -159.25
N PRO A 459 16.46 -129.04 -158.68
CA PRO A 459 15.21 -128.46 -158.18
C PRO A 459 14.98 -128.56 -156.65
N GLY A 460 13.98 -127.82 -156.15
CA GLY A 460 13.23 -128.05 -154.89
C GLY A 460 13.22 -126.86 -153.92
N ALA A 461 12.11 -126.12 -153.72
CA ALA A 461 10.91 -126.44 -152.89
C ALA A 461 11.27 -126.50 -151.39
N ASP A 462 10.73 -125.68 -150.47
CA ASP A 462 9.41 -125.02 -150.34
C ASP A 462 9.49 -123.54 -149.92
#